data_AF-A0ABD1TH13-F1
#
_entry.id   AF-A0ABD1TH13-F1
#
_cell.length_a   1.000
_cell.length_b   1.000
_cell.length_c   1.000
_cell.angle_alpha   90.00
_cell.angle_beta   90.00
_cell.angle_gamma   90.00
#
_symmetry.space_group_name_H-M   'P 1'
#
loop_
_entity.id
_entity.type
_entity.pdbx_description
1 polymer ?
#
loop_
_entity_poly.entity_id
_entity_poly.type
_entity_poly.pdbx_seq_one_letter_code
_entity_poly.pdbx_strand_id
1 'polypeptide(L)'
;MRVDRHWSEKKLEEMIERDWRIFKEDFNISYKGSKIPRPMRSWIESKLGPELLRAVEKAGYKTPSPIQMATILLGLQQRDMIGVAETGSGKIAAFVLPMLTYITRLPPITEENEAEGPYAVVMSPTSELAQQIEDETVKFAHYLGIKVVSIVGGQSIEEQGIKIRQECEVVIAK
;
A
#
# COMPACT_ATOMS: atom_id res chain seq x y z
N MET A 1 12.18 -37.85 15.29
CA MET A 1 12.39 -37.30 13.93
C MET A 1 11.30 -36.25 13.70
N ARG A 2 11.61 -34.95 13.84
CA ARG A 2 10.61 -33.90 13.54
C ARG A 2 10.41 -33.92 12.02
N VAL A 3 9.20 -34.24 11.58
CA VAL A 3 8.78 -34.06 10.19
C VAL A 3 9.00 -32.57 9.86
N ASP A 4 9.79 -32.28 8.83
CA ASP A 4 9.96 -30.92 8.32
C ASP A 4 8.61 -30.44 7.77
N ARG A 5 7.81 -29.78 8.61
CA ARG A 5 6.51 -29.23 8.22
C ARG A 5 6.69 -28.12 7.19
N HIS A 6 5.73 -27.99 6.30
CA HIS A 6 5.66 -26.87 5.35
C HIS A 6 5.47 -25.55 6.11
N TRP A 7 5.95 -24.43 5.55
CA TRP A 7 5.88 -23.12 6.21
C TRP A 7 4.44 -22.68 6.50
N SER A 8 3.48 -23.15 5.70
CA SER A 8 2.04 -22.83 5.84
C SER A 8 1.42 -23.39 7.11
N GLU A 9 2.04 -24.40 7.73
CA GLU A 9 1.58 -25.02 8.98
C GLU A 9 2.31 -24.49 10.21
N LYS A 10 3.30 -23.61 10.01
CA LYS A 10 4.19 -23.11 11.07
C LYS A 10 3.72 -21.75 11.58
N LYS A 11 3.88 -21.53 12.89
CA LYS A 11 3.78 -20.18 13.45
C LYS A 11 4.95 -19.31 13.00
N LEU A 12 4.81 -17.99 13.09
CA LEU A 12 5.84 -17.06 12.61
C LEU A 12 7.16 -17.27 13.35
N GLU A 13 7.09 -17.57 14.65
CA GLU A 13 8.24 -17.77 15.54
C GLU A 13 8.97 -19.09 15.26
N GLU A 14 8.34 -20.01 14.53
CA GLU A 14 8.90 -21.31 14.16
C GLU A 14 9.57 -21.28 12.77
N MET A 15 9.45 -20.17 12.03
CA MET A 15 9.98 -20.02 10.68
C MET A 15 11.50 -19.93 10.69
N ILE A 16 12.18 -20.90 10.06
CA ILE A 16 13.63 -20.88 9.85
C ILE A 16 14.01 -20.36 8.46
N GLU A 17 15.30 -20.14 8.22
CA GLU A 17 15.81 -19.67 6.91
C GLU A 17 15.34 -20.49 5.72
N ARG A 18 15.27 -21.81 5.89
CA ARG A 18 14.77 -22.72 4.85
C ARG A 18 13.30 -22.43 4.52
N ASP A 19 12.47 -22.22 5.54
CA ASP A 19 11.04 -21.95 5.35
C ASP A 19 10.83 -20.64 4.58
N TRP A 20 11.62 -19.61 4.89
CA TRP A 20 11.59 -18.35 4.15
C TRP A 20 12.10 -18.47 2.72
N ARG A 21 13.02 -19.40 2.44
CA ARG A 21 13.44 -19.69 1.07
C ARG A 21 12.30 -20.33 0.29
N ILE A 22 11.65 -21.35 0.85
CA ILE A 22 10.50 -22.03 0.25
C ILE A 22 9.34 -21.05 0.05
N PHE A 23 9.00 -20.24 1.06
CA PHE A 23 7.95 -19.22 0.94
C PHE A 23 8.18 -18.28 -0.25
N LYS A 24 9.42 -17.82 -0.43
CA LYS A 24 9.76 -16.94 -1.56
C LYS A 24 9.70 -17.69 -2.89
N GLU A 25 10.08 -18.95 -2.93
CA GLU A 25 9.97 -19.80 -4.13
C GLU A 25 8.50 -20.01 -4.51
N ASP A 26 7.64 -20.36 -3.53
CA ASP A 26 6.20 -20.59 -3.74
C ASP A 26 5.46 -19.37 -4.30
N PHE A 27 5.86 -18.17 -3.86
CA PHE A 27 5.25 -16.91 -4.32
C PHE A 27 6.06 -16.18 -5.40
N ASN A 28 7.13 -16.80 -5.91
CA ASN A 28 8.04 -16.20 -6.91
C ASN A 28 8.56 -14.80 -6.49
N ILE A 29 8.92 -14.63 -5.22
CA ILE A 29 9.43 -13.38 -4.66
C ILE A 29 10.96 -13.38 -4.72
N SER A 30 11.52 -12.37 -5.39
CA SER A 30 12.95 -12.09 -5.39
C SER A 30 13.23 -10.66 -4.95
N TYR A 31 14.41 -10.46 -4.37
CA TYR A 31 14.82 -9.16 -3.87
C TYR A 31 16.22 -8.80 -4.36
N LYS A 32 16.44 -7.50 -4.57
CA LYS A 32 17.77 -6.90 -4.71
C LYS A 32 17.90 -5.76 -3.70
N GLY A 33 19.00 -5.73 -2.95
CA GLY A 33 19.26 -4.72 -1.92
C GLY A 33 19.74 -5.33 -0.61
N SER A 34 20.02 -4.47 0.37
CA SER A 34 20.51 -4.86 1.69
C SER A 34 19.42 -4.75 2.76
N LYS A 35 19.63 -5.44 3.91
CA LYS A 35 18.78 -5.35 5.12
C LYS A 35 17.28 -5.48 4.85
N ILE A 36 16.89 -6.46 4.05
CA ILE A 36 15.50 -6.65 3.62
C ILE A 36 14.75 -7.44 4.71
N PRO A 37 13.61 -6.93 5.22
CA PRO A 37 12.80 -7.69 6.17
C PRO A 37 12.23 -8.94 5.51
N ARG A 38 11.83 -9.92 6.32
CA ARG A 38 11.10 -11.08 5.80
C ARG A 38 9.76 -10.62 5.23
N PRO A 39 9.29 -11.23 4.12
CA PRO A 39 7.96 -10.93 3.61
C PRO A 39 6.90 -11.32 4.64
N MET A 40 5.80 -10.58 4.67
CA MET A 40 4.65 -10.95 5.50
C MET A 40 3.89 -12.11 4.85
N ARG A 41 3.37 -13.03 5.67
CA ARG A 41 2.61 -14.20 5.20
C ARG A 41 1.10 -13.95 5.21
N SER A 42 0.64 -13.03 6.05
CA SER A 42 -0.77 -12.66 6.21
C SER A 42 -0.90 -11.18 6.58
N TRP A 43 -2.12 -10.64 6.48
CA TRP A 43 -2.40 -9.24 6.85
C TRP A 43 -2.11 -8.94 8.33
N ILE A 44 -2.27 -9.92 9.22
CA ILE A 44 -1.98 -9.76 10.65
C ILE A 44 -0.49 -9.48 10.88
N GLU A 45 0.39 -9.97 9.99
CA GLU A 45 1.83 -9.75 10.04
C GLU A 45 2.27 -8.43 9.38
N SER A 46 1.35 -7.67 8.78
CA SER A 46 1.65 -6.47 8.00
C SER A 46 2.08 -5.25 8.83
N LYS A 47 1.83 -5.25 10.15
CA LYS A 47 2.03 -4.11 11.06
C LYS A 47 1.21 -2.85 10.71
N LEU A 48 0.17 -2.99 9.89
CA LEU A 48 -0.78 -1.92 9.61
C LEU A 48 -1.65 -1.64 10.85
N GLY A 49 -2.12 -0.39 10.97
CA GLY A 49 -3.05 0.02 12.02
C GLY A 49 -4.43 -0.67 11.89
N PRO A 50 -5.21 -0.74 12.98
CA PRO A 50 -6.49 -1.45 12.99
C PRO A 50 -7.50 -0.86 11.98
N GLU A 51 -7.50 0.45 11.76
CA GLU A 51 -8.36 1.12 10.80
C GLU A 51 -8.04 0.69 9.35
N LEU A 52 -6.76 0.57 9.02
CA LEU A 52 -6.31 0.09 7.71
C LEU A 52 -6.60 -1.40 7.52
N LEU A 53 -6.36 -2.24 8.54
CA LEU A 53 -6.71 -3.66 8.47
C LEU A 53 -8.22 -3.85 8.26
N ARG A 54 -9.04 -3.04 8.93
CA ARG A 54 -10.50 -3.02 8.74
C ARG A 54 -10.87 -2.57 7.31
N ALA A 55 -10.16 -1.60 6.75
CA ALA A 55 -10.37 -1.16 5.36
C ALA A 55 -10.01 -2.25 4.35
N VAL A 56 -8.87 -2.94 4.56
CA VAL A 56 -8.40 -4.07 3.74
C VAL A 56 -9.43 -5.21 3.74
N GLU A 57 -9.95 -5.57 4.92
CA GLU A 57 -10.99 -6.59 5.04
C GLU A 57 -12.29 -6.18 4.33
N LYS A 58 -12.77 -4.93 4.55
CA LYS A 58 -13.97 -4.40 3.90
C LYS A 58 -13.84 -4.34 2.37
N ALA A 59 -12.64 -4.06 1.86
CA ALA A 59 -12.33 -4.05 0.43
C ALA A 59 -12.24 -5.47 -0.18
N GLY A 60 -12.32 -6.53 0.64
CA GLY A 60 -12.38 -7.92 0.18
C GLY A 60 -11.01 -8.59 0.01
N TYR A 61 -9.93 -7.99 0.52
CA TYR A 61 -8.57 -8.53 0.43
C TYR A 61 -8.36 -9.66 1.44
N LYS A 62 -8.71 -10.90 1.07
CA LYS A 62 -8.60 -12.07 1.96
C LYS A 62 -7.17 -12.42 2.34
N THR A 63 -6.26 -12.41 1.36
CA THR A 63 -4.84 -12.73 1.54
C THR A 63 -4.00 -11.74 0.75
N PRO A 64 -2.81 -11.34 1.24
CA PRO A 64 -1.95 -10.45 0.49
C PRO A 64 -1.42 -11.13 -0.78
N SER A 65 -1.27 -10.37 -1.86
CA SER A 65 -0.62 -10.85 -3.08
C SER A 65 0.91 -10.91 -2.93
N PRO A 66 1.65 -11.63 -3.78
CA PRO A 66 3.12 -11.73 -3.66
C PRO A 66 3.83 -10.38 -3.60
N ILE A 67 3.41 -9.40 -4.41
CA ILE A 67 4.01 -8.06 -4.39
C ILE A 67 3.71 -7.34 -3.08
N GLN A 68 2.50 -7.48 -2.52
CA GLN A 68 2.11 -6.89 -1.24
C GLN A 68 2.89 -7.55 -0.08
N MET A 69 2.96 -8.89 -0.07
CA MET A 69 3.76 -9.68 0.87
C MET A 69 5.22 -9.20 0.90
N ALA A 70 5.75 -8.90 -0.30
CA ALA A 70 7.14 -8.55 -0.46
C ALA A 70 7.47 -7.09 -0.07
N THR A 71 6.53 -6.16 -0.21
CA THR A 71 6.82 -4.72 -0.23
C THR A 71 6.21 -3.91 0.91
N ILE A 72 5.09 -4.32 1.52
CA ILE A 72 4.41 -3.48 2.52
C ILE A 72 5.32 -3.20 3.72
N LEU A 73 6.00 -4.21 4.25
CA LEU A 73 6.95 -4.03 5.35
C LEU A 73 8.16 -3.17 4.98
N LEU A 74 8.59 -3.18 3.72
CA LEU A 74 9.63 -2.28 3.22
C LEU A 74 9.13 -0.82 3.16
N GLY A 75 7.90 -0.62 2.71
CA GLY A 75 7.29 0.72 2.63
C GLY A 75 7.09 1.33 4.01
N LEU A 76 6.68 0.51 4.99
CA LEU A 76 6.56 0.94 6.38
C LEU A 76 7.91 1.32 7.03
N GLN A 77 9.02 0.84 6.45
CA GLN A 77 10.38 1.25 6.83
C GLN A 77 10.87 2.49 6.05
N GLN A 78 10.00 3.14 5.27
CA GLN A 78 10.33 4.33 4.47
C GLN A 78 11.50 4.08 3.51
N ARG A 79 11.53 2.88 2.91
CA ARG A 79 12.55 2.50 1.94
C ARG A 79 12.03 2.68 0.52
N ASP A 80 12.86 3.29 -0.31
CA ASP A 80 12.65 3.32 -1.75
C ASP A 80 12.71 1.91 -2.34
N MET A 81 11.84 1.65 -3.31
CA MET A 81 11.71 0.35 -3.91
C MET A 81 11.31 0.43 -5.39
N ILE A 82 11.74 -0.57 -6.15
CA ILE A 82 11.26 -0.83 -7.50
C ILE A 82 10.51 -2.16 -7.47
N GLY A 83 9.19 -2.10 -7.61
CA GLY A 83 8.33 -3.28 -7.67
C GLY A 83 8.09 -3.73 -9.11
N VAL A 84 8.63 -4.90 -9.46
CA VAL A 84 8.42 -5.51 -10.79
C VAL A 84 7.35 -6.60 -10.67
N ALA A 85 6.14 -6.31 -11.15
CA ALA A 85 5.04 -7.26 -11.21
C ALA A 85 4.05 -6.86 -12.31
N GLU A 86 3.27 -7.81 -12.80
CA GLU A 86 2.27 -7.59 -13.86
C GLU A 86 1.10 -6.71 -13.38
N THR A 87 0.35 -6.13 -14.31
CA THR A 87 -0.90 -5.43 -13.98
C THR A 87 -1.90 -6.41 -13.37
N GLY A 88 -2.69 -5.95 -12.38
CA GLY A 88 -3.62 -6.83 -11.64
C GLY A 88 -2.98 -7.63 -10.50
N SER A 89 -1.65 -7.59 -10.33
CA SER A 89 -0.95 -8.29 -9.22
C SER A 89 -1.15 -7.65 -7.83
N GLY A 90 -1.96 -6.59 -7.71
CA GLY A 90 -2.20 -5.90 -6.44
C GLY A 90 -1.17 -4.83 -6.07
N LYS A 91 -0.41 -4.31 -7.05
CA LYS A 91 0.59 -3.23 -6.87
C LYS A 91 0.02 -1.98 -6.19
N ILE A 92 -1.23 -1.62 -6.47
CA ILE A 92 -1.87 -0.41 -5.92
C ILE A 92 -1.88 -0.46 -4.39
N ALA A 93 -2.50 -1.49 -3.80
CA ALA A 93 -2.50 -1.67 -2.35
C ALA A 93 -1.08 -1.80 -1.76
N ALA A 94 -0.13 -2.35 -2.54
CA ALA A 94 1.24 -2.55 -2.09
C ALA A 94 1.98 -1.24 -1.76
N PHE A 95 1.74 -0.15 -2.52
CA PHE A 95 2.29 1.17 -2.21
C PHE A 95 1.31 2.07 -1.42
N VAL A 96 0.00 1.92 -1.61
CA VAL A 96 -1.01 2.74 -0.94
C VAL A 96 -1.05 2.48 0.57
N LEU A 97 -1.02 1.21 1.02
CA LEU A 97 -1.16 0.90 2.44
C LEU A 97 -0.02 1.47 3.30
N PRO A 98 1.26 1.36 2.90
CA PRO A 98 2.35 2.05 3.60
C PRO A 98 2.25 3.57 3.54
N MET A 99 1.86 4.14 2.39
CA MET A 99 1.66 5.58 2.23
C MET A 99 0.61 6.12 3.20
N LEU A 100 -0.57 5.49 3.26
CA LEU A 100 -1.62 5.88 4.20
C LEU A 100 -1.17 5.72 5.66
N THR A 101 -0.42 4.66 5.98
CA THR A 101 0.15 4.48 7.33
C THR A 101 1.10 5.61 7.70
N TYR A 102 1.88 6.11 6.76
CA TYR A 102 2.74 7.27 6.98
C TYR A 102 1.93 8.54 7.21
N ILE A 103 0.93 8.82 6.36
CA ILE A 103 0.07 10.01 6.43
C ILE A 103 -0.69 10.08 7.76
N THR A 104 -1.17 8.97 8.30
CA THR A 104 -1.86 8.95 9.63
C THR A 104 -1.02 9.44 10.81
N ARG A 105 0.30 9.57 10.62
CA ARG A 105 1.23 10.07 11.65
C ARG A 105 1.61 11.54 11.46
N LEU A 106 1.17 12.15 10.36
CA LEU A 106 1.41 13.55 10.07
C LEU A 106 0.30 14.41 10.70
N PRO A 107 0.55 15.71 10.93
CA PRO A 107 -0.51 16.64 11.29
C PRO A 107 -1.66 16.58 10.27
N PRO A 108 -2.92 16.78 10.67
CA PRO A 108 -4.01 16.98 9.72
C PRO A 108 -3.73 18.20 8.83
N ILE A 109 -4.18 18.14 7.57
CA ILE A 109 -4.25 19.35 6.74
C ILE A 109 -5.43 20.19 7.23
N THR A 110 -5.16 21.48 7.42
CA THR A 110 -6.07 22.51 7.91
C THR A 110 -5.93 23.75 7.02
N GLU A 111 -6.84 24.71 7.15
CA GLU A 111 -6.73 26.01 6.46
C GLU A 111 -5.37 26.72 6.68
N GLU A 112 -4.67 26.43 7.78
CA GLU A 112 -3.37 27.06 8.06
C GLU A 112 -2.21 26.50 7.22
N ASN A 113 -2.28 25.21 6.84
CA ASN A 113 -1.19 24.51 6.13
C ASN A 113 -1.62 23.94 4.77
N GLU A 114 -2.85 24.19 4.31
CA GLU A 114 -3.34 23.71 3.01
C GLU A 114 -2.48 24.20 1.82
N ALA A 115 -1.83 25.35 1.96
CA ALA A 115 -0.94 25.93 0.96
C ALA A 115 0.37 25.13 0.77
N GLU A 116 0.73 24.24 1.71
CA GLU A 116 1.88 23.35 1.60
C GLU A 116 1.64 22.19 0.63
N GLY A 117 0.37 21.93 0.29
CA GLY A 117 -0.04 20.88 -0.65
C GLY A 117 -0.14 19.49 -0.01
N PRO A 118 -0.32 18.44 -0.84
CA PRO A 118 -0.56 17.10 -0.36
C PRO A 118 0.68 16.45 0.23
N TYR A 119 0.48 15.52 1.18
CA TYR A 119 1.55 14.69 1.73
C TYR A 119 2.05 13.62 0.75
N ALA A 120 1.22 13.20 -0.19
CA ALA A 120 1.62 12.23 -1.20
C ALA A 120 1.11 12.58 -2.60
N VAL A 121 1.96 12.32 -3.59
CA VAL A 121 1.62 12.39 -5.01
C VAL A 121 1.89 11.05 -5.66
N VAL A 122 0.87 10.49 -6.33
CA VAL A 122 0.98 9.24 -7.10
C VAL A 122 0.84 9.57 -8.58
N MET A 123 1.89 9.30 -9.35
CA MET A 123 1.89 9.52 -10.80
C MET A 123 1.43 8.28 -11.55
N SER A 124 0.53 8.45 -12.51
CA SER A 124 -0.02 7.40 -13.36
C SER A 124 0.16 7.74 -14.84
N PRO A 125 0.53 6.80 -15.72
CA PRO A 125 0.68 7.06 -17.16
C PRO A 125 -0.63 7.35 -17.89
N THR A 126 -1.78 6.92 -17.35
CA THR A 126 -3.10 7.11 -17.99
C THR A 126 -4.16 7.54 -17.00
N SER A 127 -5.22 8.18 -17.52
CA SER A 127 -6.35 8.68 -16.71
C SER A 127 -7.15 7.53 -16.11
N GLU A 128 -7.29 6.42 -16.85
CA GLU A 128 -8.00 5.22 -16.42
C GLU A 128 -7.27 4.54 -15.26
N LEU A 129 -5.94 4.45 -15.33
CA LEU A 129 -5.14 3.92 -14.23
C LEU A 129 -5.11 4.88 -13.03
N ALA A 130 -5.11 6.19 -13.26
CA ALA A 130 -5.23 7.18 -12.20
C ALA A 130 -6.56 7.03 -11.45
N GLN A 131 -7.68 6.85 -12.17
CA GLN A 131 -8.99 6.60 -11.56
C GLN A 131 -9.03 5.28 -10.78
N GLN A 132 -8.38 4.22 -11.29
CA GLN A 132 -8.26 2.96 -10.56
C GLN A 132 -7.48 3.11 -9.24
N ILE A 133 -6.42 3.93 -9.24
CA ILE A 133 -5.66 4.25 -8.03
C ILE A 133 -6.52 5.13 -7.09
N GLU A 134 -7.23 6.12 -7.65
CA GLU A 134 -8.44 6.80 -7.14
C GLU A 134 -9.24 5.93 -6.19
N ASP A 135 -10.03 5.07 -6.83
CA ASP A 135 -11.06 4.26 -6.23
C ASP A 135 -10.49 3.34 -5.16
N GLU A 136 -9.30 2.78 -5.40
CA GLU A 136 -8.66 1.86 -4.45
C GLU A 136 -8.11 2.59 -3.22
N THR A 137 -7.53 3.78 -3.40
CA THR A 137 -7.00 4.59 -2.29
C THR A 137 -8.15 5.09 -1.41
N VAL A 138 -9.26 5.52 -2.00
CA VAL A 138 -10.47 5.93 -1.26
C VAL A 138 -11.03 4.78 -0.42
N LYS A 139 -11.04 3.55 -0.95
CA LYS A 139 -11.47 2.36 -0.17
C LYS A 139 -10.61 2.16 1.08
N PHE A 140 -9.29 2.28 0.95
CA PHE A 140 -8.38 2.11 2.09
C PHE A 140 -8.40 3.30 3.07
N ALA A 141 -8.62 4.51 2.56
CA ALA A 141 -8.70 5.74 3.35
C ALA A 141 -10.03 5.90 4.14
N HIS A 142 -11.05 5.08 3.84
CA HIS A 142 -12.41 5.19 4.38
C HIS A 142 -12.51 5.38 5.91
N TYR A 143 -11.59 4.81 6.69
CA TYR A 143 -11.60 4.92 8.17
C TYR A 143 -10.53 5.88 8.74
N LEU A 144 -9.81 6.59 7.88
CA LEU A 144 -8.65 7.40 8.26
C LEU A 144 -8.92 8.90 8.23
N GLY A 145 -10.03 9.34 7.63
CA GLY A 145 -10.29 10.77 7.41
C GLY A 145 -9.35 11.42 6.38
N ILE A 146 -8.59 10.61 5.63
CA ILE A 146 -7.66 11.07 4.59
C ILE A 146 -8.45 11.35 3.31
N LYS A 147 -8.28 12.54 2.74
CA LYS A 147 -8.88 12.96 1.48
C LYS A 147 -7.93 12.65 0.32
N VAL A 148 -8.53 12.14 -0.75
CA VAL A 148 -7.84 11.68 -1.95
C VAL A 148 -8.49 12.35 -3.15
N VAL A 149 -7.68 12.94 -4.03
CA VAL A 149 -8.15 13.64 -5.22
C VAL A 149 -7.34 13.20 -6.43
N SER A 150 -8.00 12.84 -7.53
CA SER A 150 -7.34 12.67 -8.82
C SER A 150 -7.35 13.96 -9.66
N ILE A 151 -6.23 14.20 -10.36
CA ILE A 151 -6.07 15.26 -11.35
C ILE A 151 -5.85 14.58 -12.70
N VAL A 152 -6.89 14.52 -13.50
CA VAL A 152 -6.90 13.79 -14.78
C VAL A 152 -7.60 14.60 -15.87
N GLY A 153 -7.08 14.49 -17.09
CA GLY A 153 -7.76 15.04 -18.27
C GLY A 153 -9.12 14.38 -18.49
N GLY A 154 -10.10 15.16 -18.96
CA GLY A 154 -11.48 14.70 -19.24
C GLY A 154 -12.50 15.03 -18.14
N GLN A 155 -12.06 15.52 -16.99
CA GLN A 155 -12.93 16.09 -15.94
C GLN A 155 -12.86 17.63 -15.96
N SER A 156 -13.86 18.31 -15.37
CA SER A 156 -13.86 19.76 -15.26
C SER A 156 -12.65 20.26 -14.46
N ILE A 157 -11.92 21.24 -15.00
CA ILE A 157 -10.79 21.88 -14.30
C ILE A 157 -11.29 22.63 -13.06
N GLU A 158 -12.49 23.21 -13.13
CA GLU A 158 -13.07 23.94 -12.01
C GLU A 158 -13.40 23.00 -10.84
N GLU A 159 -14.00 21.84 -11.12
CA GLU A 159 -14.30 20.83 -10.10
C GLU A 159 -13.03 20.28 -9.44
N GLN A 160 -12.01 19.96 -10.24
CA GLN A 160 -10.71 19.52 -9.73
C GLN A 160 -10.05 20.61 -8.89
N GLY A 161 -10.10 21.88 -9.34
CA GLY A 161 -9.57 23.02 -8.61
C GLY A 161 -10.29 23.30 -7.29
N ILE A 162 -11.58 22.96 -7.17
CA ILE A 162 -12.30 23.02 -5.89
C ILE A 162 -11.84 21.89 -4.97
N LYS A 163 -11.76 20.64 -5.46
CA LYS A 163 -11.35 19.48 -4.66
C LYS A 163 -9.94 19.62 -4.08
N ILE A 164 -8.99 20.14 -4.86
CA ILE A 164 -7.60 20.36 -4.40
C ILE A 164 -7.54 21.39 -3.27
N ARG A 165 -8.41 22.41 -3.31
CA ARG A 165 -8.52 23.45 -2.28
C ARG A 165 -9.23 22.99 -1.00
N GLN A 166 -9.72 21.75 -0.93
CA GLN A 166 -10.45 21.25 0.22
C GLN A 166 -9.61 20.27 1.04
N GLU A 167 -8.42 20.69 1.48
CA GLU A 167 -7.52 19.93 2.38
C GLU A 167 -7.24 18.50 1.87
N CYS A 168 -6.42 18.38 0.83
CA CYS A 168 -6.15 17.11 0.15
C CYS A 168 -4.82 16.51 0.58
N GLU A 169 -4.82 15.37 1.29
CA GLU A 169 -3.58 14.70 1.69
C GLU A 169 -2.93 13.87 0.57
N VAL A 170 -3.73 13.33 -0.35
CA VAL A 170 -3.22 12.48 -1.45
C VAL A 170 -3.72 12.96 -2.80
N VAL A 171 -2.78 13.31 -3.67
CA VAL A 171 -3.07 13.61 -5.08
C VAL A 171 -2.63 12.47 -5.97
N ILE A 172 -3.49 12.08 -6.91
CA ILE A 172 -3.18 11.12 -7.97
C ILE A 172 -3.22 11.85 -9.30
N ALA A 173 -2.10 11.90 -10.03
CA ALA A 173 -1.97 12.71 -11.22
C ALA A 173 -1.57 11.87 -12.43
N LYS A 174 -1.95 12.35 -13.61
CA LYS A 174 -1.46 11.88 -14.91
C LYS A 174 -0.45 12.86 -15.49
#